data_AF-A0A261KPV4-F1
#
_entry.id   AF-A0A261KPV4-F1
#
_cell.length_a   1.000
_cell.length_b   1.000
_cell.length_c   1.000
_cell.angle_alpha   90.00
_cell.angle_beta   90.00
_cell.angle_gamma   90.00
#
_symmetry.space_group_name_H-M   'P 1'
#
loop_
_entity.id
_entity.type
_entity.pdbx_description
1 polymer ?
#
loop_
_entity_poly.entity_id
_entity_poly.type
_entity_poly.pdbx_seq_one_letter_code
_entity_poly.pdbx_strand_id
1 'polypeptide(L)' 'MKLTCTQGDLSSNLSLVSRAVPSRPNHPVLANVLLTADLENQRLELTGFDLVRFVPVRSL' A
#
# COMPACT_ATOMS: atom_id res chain seq x y z
N MET A 1 10.70 -10.64 7.07
CA MET A 1 9.30 -11.00 6.78
C MET A 1 9.24 -11.62 5.39
N LYS A 2 8.45 -12.66 5.17
CA LYS A 2 8.30 -13.33 3.86
C LYS A 2 6.80 -13.56 3.61
N LEU A 3 6.30 -13.13 2.46
CA LEU A 3 4.91 -13.26 2.05
C LEU A 3 4.84 -13.71 0.59
N THR A 4 3.82 -14.47 0.24
CA THR A 4 3.55 -14.94 -1.12
C THR A 4 2.12 -14.53 -1.47
N CYS A 5 1.95 -13.82 -2.58
CA CYS A 5 0.65 -13.41 -3.11
C CYS A 5 0.67 -13.57 -4.63
N THR A 6 -0.50 -13.49 -5.26
CA THR A 6 -0.54 -13.50 -6.73
C THR A 6 0.01 -12.17 -7.27
N GLN A 7 0.73 -12.24 -8.39
CA GLN A 7 1.31 -11.04 -9.00
C GLN A 7 0.22 -10.07 -9.47
N GLY A 8 -0.89 -10.59 -10.01
CA GLY A 8 -2.02 -9.78 -10.48
C GLY A 8 -2.70 -9.01 -9.35
N ASP A 9 -2.89 -9.66 -8.21
CA ASP A 9 -3.46 -9.05 -7.01
C ASP A 9 -2.58 -7.93 -6.47
N LEU A 10 -1.28 -8.20 -6.29
CA LEU A 10 -0.33 -7.21 -5.82
C LEU A 10 -0.23 -6.01 -6.75
N SER A 11 -0.10 -6.26 -8.07
CA SER A 11 -0.02 -5.21 -9.09
C SER A 11 -1.26 -4.32 -9.10
N SER A 12 -2.45 -4.94 -9.04
CA SER A 12 -3.71 -4.21 -9.06
C SER A 12 -3.83 -3.29 -7.86
N ASN A 13 -3.58 -3.80 -6.65
CA ASN A 13 -3.72 -3.01 -5.43
C ASN A 13 -2.63 -1.95 -5.27
N LEU A 14 -1.38 -2.26 -5.67
CA LEU A 14 -0.31 -1.27 -5.67
C LEU A 14 -0.61 -0.12 -6.64
N SER A 15 -1.21 -0.41 -7.80
CA SER A 15 -1.64 0.61 -8.77
C SER A 15 -2.78 1.49 -8.22
N LEU A 16 -3.65 0.94 -7.36
CA LEU A 16 -4.68 1.72 -6.67
C LEU A 16 -4.05 2.66 -5.63
N VAL A 17 -3.19 2.14 -4.75
CA VAL A 17 -2.53 2.92 -3.69
C VAL A 17 -1.62 4.00 -4.25
N SER A 18 -0.88 3.69 -5.32
CA SER A 18 0.09 4.63 -5.90
C SER A 18 -0.55 5.93 -6.39
N ARG A 19 -1.86 5.93 -6.70
CA ARG A 19 -2.60 7.16 -7.02
C ARG A 19 -2.87 8.05 -5.83
N ALA A 20 -2.87 7.49 -4.62
CA ALA A 20 -2.98 8.22 -3.37
C ALA A 20 -1.62 8.71 -2.84
N VAL A 21 -0.52 8.28 -3.46
CA VAL A 21 0.84 8.67 -3.09
C VAL A 21 1.32 9.79 -4.03
N PRO A 22 1.69 10.98 -3.52
CA PRO A 22 2.21 12.05 -4.35
C PRO A 22 3.54 11.66 -5.01
N SER A 23 3.69 11.92 -6.31
CA SER A 23 4.89 11.59 -7.09
C SER A 23 6.10 12.49 -6.78
N ARG A 24 5.87 13.64 -6.13
CA ARG A 24 6.89 14.62 -5.73
C ARG A 24 6.55 15.21 -4.36
N PRO A 25 6.69 14.44 -3.27
CA PRO A 25 6.39 14.95 -1.94
C PRO A 25 7.50 15.87 -1.43
N ASN A 26 7.12 16.84 -0.60
CA ASN A 26 8.07 17.68 0.14
C ASN A 26 8.87 16.85 1.18
N HIS A 27 8.31 15.72 1.63
CA HIS A 27 8.94 14.79 2.56
C HIS A 27 9.07 13.40 1.91
N PRO A 28 10.28 12.87 1.69
CA PRO A 28 10.50 11.59 1.01
C PRO A 28 9.76 10.40 1.61
N VAL A 29 9.47 10.43 2.92
CA VAL A 29 8.72 9.37 3.61
C VAL A 29 7.33 9.16 3.02
N LEU A 30 6.71 10.22 2.48
CA LEU A 30 5.37 10.19 1.91
C LEU A 30 5.32 9.55 0.51
N ALA A 31 6.48 9.28 -0.11
CA ALA A 31 6.54 8.55 -1.38
C ALA A 31 6.42 7.02 -1.19
N ASN A 32 6.30 6.53 0.05
CA ASN A 32 6.29 5.11 0.35
C ASN A 32 4.88 4.56 0.56
N VAL A 33 4.74 3.26 0.34
CA VAL A 33 3.56 2.47 0.69
C VAL A 33 3.92 1.61 1.90
N LEU A 34 3.08 1.65 2.94
CA LEU A 34 3.19 0.73 4.07
C LEU A 34 2.47 -0.57 3.71
N LEU A 35 3.17 -1.69 3.90
CA LEU A 35 2.62 -3.03 3.76
C LEU A 35 2.49 -3.66 5.15
N THR A 36 1.28 -4.04 5.52
CA THR A 36 0.99 -4.74 6.78
C THR A 36 0.41 -6.10 6.43
N ALA A 37 1.07 -7.18 6.82
CA ALA A 37 0.46 -8.51 6.70
C ALA A 37 -0.15 -8.92 8.03
N ASP A 38 -1.44 -9.21 7.97
CA ASP A 38 -2.19 -9.84 9.04
C ASP A 38 -2.13 -11.35 8.83
N LEU A 39 -1.34 -12.01 9.67
CA LEU A 39 -1.16 -13.46 9.65
C LEU A 39 -2.39 -14.23 10.15
N GLU A 40 -3.19 -13.63 11.03
CA GLU A 40 -4.39 -14.28 11.59
C GLU A 40 -5.48 -14.39 10.52
N ASN A 41 -5.67 -13.32 9.75
CA ASN A 41 -6.67 -13.27 8.68
C ASN A 41 -6.12 -13.60 7.29
N GLN A 42 -4.81 -13.90 7.18
CA GLN A 42 -4.11 -14.14 5.91
C GLN A 42 -4.33 -13.00 4.90
N ARG A 43 -4.16 -11.76 5.37
CA ARG A 43 -4.44 -10.55 4.60
C ARG A 43 -3.21 -9.68 4.44
N LEU A 44 -3.04 -9.09 3.26
CA LEU A 44 -2.04 -8.04 3.02
C LEU A 44 -2.73 -6.70 2.81
N GLU A 45 -2.51 -5.77 3.73
CA GLU A 45 -2.98 -4.39 3.63
C GLU A 45 -1.89 -3.49 3.02
N LEU A 46 -2.29 -2.63 2.08
CA LEU A 46 -1.43 -1.62 1.48
C LEU A 46 -1.98 -0.23 1.79
N THR A 47 -1.13 0.63 2.33
CA THR A 47 -1.53 1.96 2.79
C THR A 47 -0.65 3.03 2.13
N GLY A 48 -1.30 3.99 1.46
CA GLY A 48 -0.65 5.17 0.90
C GLY A 48 -0.79 6.38 1.82
N PHE A 49 0.24 7.23 1.85
CA PHE A 49 0.25 8.44 2.66
C PHE A 49 0.28 9.69 1.77
N ASP A 50 -0.63 10.62 2.03
CA ASP A 50 -0.60 11.98 1.53
C ASP A 50 -0.76 12.96 2.71
N LEU A 51 -0.23 14.17 2.57
CA LEU A 51 -0.29 15.24 3.58
C LEU A 51 -1.72 15.63 3.97
N VAL A 52 -2.70 15.31 3.11
CA VAL A 52 -4.10 15.65 3.33
C VAL A 52 -4.98 14.41 3.48
N ARG A 53 -4.51 13.22 3.08
CA ARG A 53 -5.37 12.03 2.98
C ARG A 53 -4.63 10.73 3.27
N PHE A 54 -5.15 9.98 4.23
CA PHE A 54 -4.83 8.57 4.46
C PHE A 54 -5.78 7.72 3.59
N VAL A 55 -5.24 6.84 2.74
CA VAL A 55 -6.06 5.94 1.90
C VAL A 55 -5.68 4.49 2.20
N PRO A 56 -6.52 3.75 2.95
CA PRO A 56 -6.34 2.31 3.11
C PRO A 56 -6.87 1.61 1.86
N VAL A 57 -6.03 0.80 1.20
CA VAL A 57 -6.49 -0.09 0.11
C VAL A 57 -6.74 -1.47 0.69
N ARG A 58 -7.93 -1.99 0.38
CA ARG A 58 -8.48 -3.22 0.96
C ARG A 58 -7.57 -4.42 0.69
N SER A 59 -7.48 -5.22 1.75
CA SER A 59 -6.73 -6.45 1.91
C SER A 59 -6.80 -7.43 0.74
N LEU A 60 -5.63 -7.87 0.29
CA LEU A 60 -5.43 -9.07 -0.54
C LEU A 60 -5.38 -10.33 0.30
#